data_AF-A0A7X9HDV1-F1
#
_entry.id   AF-A0A7X9HDV1-F1
#
_cell.length_a   1.000
_cell.length_b   1.000
_cell.length_c   1.000
_cell.angle_alpha   90.00
_cell.angle_beta   90.00
_cell.angle_gamma   90.00
#
_symmetry.space_group_name_H-M   'P 1'
#
loop_
_entity.id
_entity.type
_entity.pdbx_description
1 polymer ?
#
loop_
_entity_poly.entity_id
_entity_poly.type
_entity_poly.pdbx_seq_one_letter_code
_entity_poly.pdbx_strand_id
1 'polypeptide(L)'
;TSYTSLSYRREDEKSDEIQIPVVSKEEIKEHSVFTFPAGSISGLCIHTIFETIDFNADGTSILQIASDVLKQYNIDTVWADVVTKMVVNVLKVQLQKEKDLVLSKIHDNKRRHEIECYYPVEQLGSRHLVQLFNEHSLFTMDYASALQQLSFEDISGFMHGYIDMVFEYENAYYIVDWKTNLLGTSLEDYHYTKLRSAIVSHLYFLQYSIYTVALHRYLQLLLGKGYSYDKHFGGVFYMFVRGVDANRGNEYGIFYDKPDVTFVYKFDNLLGALKL
;
A
#
# COMPACT_ATOMS: atom_id res chain seq x y z
N THR A 1 -14.27 15.63 2.11
CA THR A 1 -13.24 15.49 3.13
C THR A 1 -12.42 14.26 2.78
N SER A 2 -11.38 14.42 1.95
CA SER A 2 -10.62 13.28 1.42
C SER A 2 -9.93 12.50 2.56
N TYR A 3 -9.54 11.24 2.33
CA TYR A 3 -8.64 10.51 3.26
C TYR A 3 -7.41 11.37 3.64
N THR A 4 -6.89 12.12 2.67
CA THR A 4 -5.93 13.25 2.71
C THR A 4 -6.25 14.38 3.71
N SER A 5 -7.41 14.40 4.34
CA SER A 5 -7.74 15.36 5.42
C SER A 5 -7.88 14.69 6.79
N LEU A 6 -7.83 13.35 6.83
CA LEU A 6 -7.85 12.51 8.04
C LEU A 6 -6.45 11.99 8.38
N SER A 7 -5.71 11.55 7.37
CA SER A 7 -4.25 11.58 7.34
C SER A 7 -3.85 12.84 6.60
N TYR A 8 -2.72 13.45 6.98
CA TYR A 8 -2.05 14.51 6.21
C TYR A 8 -2.12 14.27 4.69
N ARG A 9 -2.15 15.35 3.89
CA ARG A 9 -2.56 15.36 2.48
C ARG A 9 -1.94 14.23 1.61
N ARG A 10 -2.56 13.87 0.50
CA ARG A 10 -1.88 13.28 -0.69
C ARG A 10 -0.80 14.20 -1.25
N GLU A 11 -0.85 15.48 -0.94
CA GLU A 11 0.28 16.40 -1.12
C GLU A 11 1.33 16.30 0.00
N ASP A 12 1.07 15.59 1.10
CA ASP A 12 1.91 15.44 2.29
C ASP A 12 2.42 14.01 2.55
N GLU A 13 2.11 13.01 1.69
CA GLU A 13 3.13 11.96 1.43
C GLU A 13 4.43 12.59 0.88
N LYS A 14 4.45 13.90 0.58
CA LYS A 14 5.61 14.70 0.20
C LYS A 14 6.37 15.36 1.37
N SER A 15 5.97 15.25 2.64
CA SER A 15 6.60 16.06 3.71
C SER A 15 7.12 15.31 4.94
N ASP A 16 6.78 14.04 5.16
CA ASP A 16 7.24 13.30 6.34
C ASP A 16 8.17 12.13 6.00
N GLU A 17 9.36 12.45 5.48
CA GLU A 17 10.55 11.61 5.68
C GLU A 17 11.40 12.27 6.78
N ILE A 18 11.78 11.48 7.80
CA ILE A 18 12.88 11.86 8.70
C ILE A 18 14.02 12.34 7.81
N GLN A 19 14.53 13.56 8.03
CA GLN A 19 15.72 14.07 7.35
C GLN A 19 16.92 13.17 7.70
N ILE A 20 17.03 12.04 7.01
CA ILE A 20 18.28 11.32 6.86
C ILE A 20 19.13 12.24 5.98
N PRO A 21 20.39 12.51 6.36
CA PRO A 21 21.21 13.48 5.64
C PRO A 21 21.21 13.14 4.16
N VAL A 22 20.85 14.15 3.35
CA VAL A 22 20.98 14.12 1.89
C VAL A 22 22.38 13.60 1.60
N VAL A 23 22.48 12.38 1.09
CA VAL A 23 23.74 11.87 0.56
C VAL A 23 24.10 12.84 -0.54
N SER A 24 25.18 13.61 -0.32
CA SER A 24 25.71 14.52 -1.33
C SER A 24 25.89 13.75 -2.62
N LYS A 25 25.59 14.39 -3.76
CA LYS A 25 25.67 13.79 -5.11
C LYS A 25 27.06 13.20 -5.46
N GLU A 26 28.06 13.36 -4.60
CA GLU A 26 29.47 13.04 -4.87
C GLU A 26 29.99 11.74 -4.21
N GLU A 27 29.18 10.95 -3.49
CA GLU A 27 29.65 9.67 -2.90
C GLU A 27 28.72 8.44 -3.06
N ILE A 28 27.89 8.36 -4.11
CA ILE A 28 27.21 7.09 -4.41
C ILE A 28 28.22 6.13 -5.08
N LYS A 29 28.91 5.33 -4.26
CA LYS A 29 29.88 4.32 -4.74
C LYS A 29 29.20 3.13 -5.43
N GLU A 30 27.92 2.89 -5.17
CA GLU A 30 27.16 1.76 -5.75
C GLU A 30 25.67 2.13 -5.91
N HIS A 31 25.13 1.87 -7.11
CA HIS A 31 23.71 1.99 -7.39
C HIS A 31 22.97 0.76 -6.86
N SER A 32 22.13 0.95 -5.86
CA SER A 32 21.29 -0.09 -5.26
C SER A 32 19.89 0.44 -4.96
N VAL A 33 18.96 -0.45 -4.62
CA VAL A 33 17.60 -0.08 -4.22
C VAL A 33 17.57 0.83 -2.99
N PHE A 34 18.61 0.82 -2.17
CA PHE A 34 18.74 1.66 -0.97
C PHE A 34 19.37 3.03 -1.27
N THR A 35 20.11 3.16 -2.38
CA THR A 35 20.67 4.45 -2.82
C THR A 35 19.84 5.12 -3.91
N PHE A 36 18.83 4.43 -4.47
CA PHE A 36 17.84 5.02 -5.38
C PHE A 36 17.17 6.23 -4.70
N PRO A 37 17.03 7.39 -5.36
CA PRO A 37 16.56 8.61 -4.69
C PRO A 37 15.24 8.40 -3.94
N ALA A 38 15.16 8.90 -2.70
CA ALA A 38 13.92 8.91 -1.93
C ALA A 38 13.05 10.13 -2.28
N GLY A 39 11.82 10.17 -1.75
CA GLY A 39 10.87 11.25 -1.97
C GLY A 39 9.84 11.01 -3.08
N SER A 40 8.91 11.96 -3.16
CA SER A 40 7.65 11.80 -3.90
C SER A 40 7.80 11.64 -5.41
N ILE A 41 8.79 12.26 -6.05
CA ILE A 41 9.05 12.11 -7.49
C ILE A 41 9.44 10.66 -7.81
N SER A 42 10.35 10.09 -7.02
CA SER A 42 10.72 8.68 -7.13
C SER A 42 9.54 7.76 -6.84
N GLY A 43 8.72 8.09 -5.84
CA GLY A 43 7.48 7.37 -5.55
C GLY A 43 6.56 7.29 -6.78
N LEU A 44 6.19 8.44 -7.34
CA LEU A 44 5.35 8.52 -8.54
C LEU A 44 5.96 7.79 -9.75
N CYS A 45 7.28 7.88 -9.92
CA CYS A 45 7.98 7.13 -10.97
C CYS A 45 7.76 5.62 -10.82
N ILE A 46 7.91 5.07 -9.61
CA ILE A 46 7.75 3.64 -9.37
C ILE A 46 6.29 3.19 -9.54
N HIS A 47 5.33 3.98 -9.05
CA HIS A 47 3.89 3.72 -9.26
C HIS A 47 3.55 3.64 -10.75
N THR A 48 3.98 4.64 -11.51
CA THR A 48 3.77 4.68 -12.98
C THR A 48 4.36 3.46 -13.68
N ILE A 49 5.51 2.95 -13.22
CA ILE A 49 6.09 1.72 -13.78
C ILE A 49 5.16 0.53 -13.51
N PHE A 50 4.67 0.33 -12.28
CA PHE A 50 3.75 -0.78 -11.98
C PHE A 50 2.41 -0.70 -12.73
N GLU A 51 1.92 0.51 -12.99
CA GLU A 51 0.74 0.76 -13.80
C GLU A 51 0.94 0.43 -15.27
N THR A 52 2.15 0.66 -15.80
CA THR A 52 2.45 0.58 -17.24
C THR A 52 2.89 -0.80 -17.69
N ILE A 53 3.64 -1.54 -16.85
CA ILE A 53 4.19 -2.83 -17.24
C ILE A 53 3.13 -3.93 -17.32
N ASP A 54 3.31 -4.89 -18.23
CA ASP A 54 2.70 -6.22 -18.13
C ASP A 54 3.44 -7.01 -17.05
N PHE A 55 2.72 -7.58 -16.09
CA PHE A 55 3.31 -8.35 -14.98
C PHE A 55 3.94 -9.67 -15.44
N ASN A 56 3.62 -10.14 -16.66
CA ASN A 56 4.27 -11.30 -17.30
C ASN A 56 5.45 -10.91 -18.21
N ALA A 57 5.77 -9.62 -18.34
CA ALA A 57 6.83 -9.16 -19.22
C ALA A 57 8.21 -9.69 -18.79
N ASP A 58 9.09 -9.86 -19.78
CA ASP A 58 10.49 -10.19 -19.51
C ASP A 58 11.28 -8.99 -18.97
N GLY A 59 12.48 -9.26 -18.45
CA GLY A 59 13.33 -8.21 -17.87
C GLY A 59 13.74 -7.13 -18.87
N THR A 60 13.84 -7.47 -20.17
CA THR A 60 14.20 -6.51 -21.22
C THR A 60 13.07 -5.51 -21.48
N SER A 61 11.83 -6.00 -21.52
CA SER A 61 10.65 -5.15 -21.69
C SER A 61 10.44 -4.25 -20.47
N ILE A 62 10.62 -4.79 -19.25
CA ILE A 62 10.57 -4.00 -18.02
C ILE A 62 11.67 -2.94 -18.00
N LEU A 63 12.90 -3.27 -18.42
CA LEU A 63 14.02 -2.32 -18.50
C LEU A 63 13.75 -1.16 -19.44
N GLN A 64 13.12 -1.43 -20.60
CA GLN A 64 12.75 -0.38 -21.54
C GLN A 64 11.73 0.57 -20.92
N ILE A 65 10.65 0.03 -20.32
CA ILE A 65 9.61 0.85 -19.65
C ILE A 65 10.20 1.63 -18.48
N ALA A 66 11.01 0.99 -17.63
CA ALA A 66 11.68 1.66 -16.52
C ALA A 66 12.55 2.82 -17.00
N SER A 67 13.33 2.62 -18.08
CA SER A 67 14.16 3.67 -18.67
C SER A 67 13.35 4.85 -19.19
N ASP A 68 12.21 4.59 -19.82
CA ASP A 68 11.35 5.64 -20.39
C ASP A 68 10.61 6.42 -19.30
N VAL A 69 10.11 5.73 -18.27
CA VAL A 69 9.45 6.38 -17.13
C VAL A 69 10.46 7.18 -16.29
N LEU A 70 11.68 6.67 -16.07
CA LEU A 70 12.73 7.44 -15.39
C LEU A 70 12.99 8.79 -16.08
N LYS A 71 13.08 8.80 -17.42
CA LYS A 71 13.21 10.05 -18.20
C LYS A 71 12.01 10.98 -18.01
N GLN A 72 10.78 10.45 -18.02
CA GLN A 72 9.56 11.24 -17.82
C GLN A 72 9.59 11.99 -16.47
N TYR A 73 10.13 11.36 -15.42
CA TYR A 73 10.24 11.93 -14.08
C TYR A 73 11.55 12.69 -13.83
N ASN A 74 12.39 12.89 -14.86
CA ASN A 74 13.71 13.53 -14.76
C ASN A 74 14.66 12.83 -13.77
N ILE A 75 14.57 11.51 -13.66
CA ILE A 75 15.51 10.66 -12.91
C ILE A 75 16.51 10.06 -13.92
N ASP A 76 17.79 10.04 -13.55
CA ASP A 76 18.86 9.53 -14.41
C ASP A 76 18.62 8.04 -14.77
N THR A 77 18.74 7.71 -16.05
CA THR A 77 18.58 6.35 -16.57
C THR A 77 19.64 5.37 -16.06
N VAL A 78 20.71 5.85 -15.41
CA VAL A 78 21.66 4.99 -14.69
C VAL A 78 20.97 4.10 -13.63
N TRP A 79 19.77 4.48 -13.18
CA TRP A 79 18.96 3.70 -12.24
C TRP A 79 18.10 2.61 -12.89
N ALA A 80 18.06 2.51 -14.23
CA ALA A 80 17.14 1.62 -14.93
C ALA A 80 17.31 0.14 -14.53
N ASP A 81 18.55 -0.35 -14.42
CA ASP A 81 18.82 -1.73 -13.98
C ASP A 81 18.39 -1.97 -12.52
N VAL A 82 18.63 -1.01 -11.63
CA VAL A 82 18.23 -1.08 -10.22
C VAL A 82 16.71 -1.17 -10.09
N VAL A 83 15.99 -0.30 -10.81
CA VAL A 83 14.53 -0.26 -10.80
C VAL A 83 13.95 -1.51 -11.45
N THR A 84 14.54 -1.99 -12.55
CA THR A 84 14.13 -3.25 -13.21
C THR A 84 14.26 -4.43 -12.25
N LYS A 85 15.38 -4.54 -11.54
CA LYS A 85 15.57 -5.59 -10.54
C LYS A 85 14.58 -5.50 -9.39
N MET A 86 14.31 -4.28 -8.90
CA MET A 86 13.31 -4.02 -7.86
C MET A 86 11.91 -4.50 -8.30
N VAL A 87 11.48 -4.11 -9.50
CA VAL A 87 10.19 -4.53 -10.07
C VAL A 87 10.12 -6.04 -10.25
N VAL A 88 11.16 -6.66 -10.83
CA VAL A 88 11.21 -8.11 -11.03
C VAL A 88 11.12 -8.87 -9.70
N ASN A 89 11.77 -8.37 -8.64
CA ASN A 89 11.65 -8.96 -7.31
C ASN A 89 10.20 -8.88 -6.79
N VAL A 90 9.56 -7.72 -6.90
CA VAL A 90 8.15 -7.53 -6.51
C VAL A 90 7.20 -8.44 -7.30
N LEU A 91 7.45 -8.64 -8.60
CA LEU A 91 6.60 -9.49 -9.43
C LEU A 91 6.76 -10.99 -9.13
N LYS A 92 7.93 -11.42 -8.65
CA LYS A 92 8.28 -12.83 -8.48
C LYS A 92 8.27 -13.31 -7.03
N VAL A 93 8.20 -12.42 -6.06
CA VAL A 93 8.16 -12.80 -4.64
C VAL A 93 6.86 -13.55 -4.31
N GLN A 94 6.99 -14.64 -3.56
CA GLN A 94 5.88 -15.40 -3.03
C GLN A 94 5.15 -14.58 -1.96
N LEU A 95 3.93 -14.09 -2.21
CA LEU A 95 3.24 -13.19 -1.28
C LEU A 95 2.74 -13.88 0.00
N GLN A 96 2.34 -15.14 -0.12
CA GLN A 96 1.87 -15.97 1.00
C GLN A 96 2.52 -17.35 0.92
N LYS A 97 3.05 -17.86 2.05
CA LYS A 97 3.77 -19.16 2.11
C LYS A 97 2.88 -20.33 1.64
N GLU A 98 1.59 -20.27 1.94
CA GLU A 98 0.66 -21.39 1.72
C GLU A 98 -0.13 -21.34 0.41
N LYS A 99 0.15 -20.36 -0.45
CA LYS A 99 -0.48 -20.21 -1.77
C LYS A 99 0.60 -19.97 -2.79
N ASP A 100 0.37 -20.37 -4.04
CA ASP A 100 1.24 -20.03 -5.17
C ASP A 100 0.92 -18.62 -5.74
N LEU A 101 0.72 -17.66 -4.83
CA LEU A 101 0.36 -16.28 -5.13
C LEU A 101 1.60 -15.41 -5.37
N VAL A 102 1.90 -15.15 -6.65
CA VAL A 102 2.91 -14.19 -7.12
C VAL A 102 2.26 -13.21 -8.11
N LEU A 103 2.70 -11.95 -8.11
CA LEU A 103 2.09 -10.92 -8.97
C LEU A 103 2.33 -11.16 -10.46
N SER A 104 3.44 -11.80 -10.83
CA SER A 104 3.73 -12.18 -12.21
C SER A 104 2.68 -13.11 -12.83
N LYS A 105 1.91 -13.86 -12.03
CA LYS A 105 0.82 -14.72 -12.52
C LYS A 105 -0.52 -13.99 -12.68
N ILE A 106 -0.59 -12.70 -12.32
CA ILE A 106 -1.82 -11.93 -12.34
C ILE A 106 -1.94 -11.21 -13.69
N HIS A 107 -2.85 -11.69 -14.52
CA HIS A 107 -3.15 -11.11 -15.83
C HIS A 107 -3.90 -9.77 -15.72
N ASP A 108 -3.80 -8.93 -16.76
CA ASP A 108 -4.42 -7.60 -16.84
C ASP A 108 -5.94 -7.59 -16.68
N ASN A 109 -6.63 -8.66 -17.06
CA ASN A 109 -8.07 -8.79 -16.85
C ASN A 109 -8.45 -9.14 -15.41
N LYS A 110 -7.47 -9.48 -14.56
CA LYS A 110 -7.63 -9.83 -13.15
C LYS A 110 -7.00 -8.79 -12.22
N ARG A 111 -6.49 -7.68 -12.74
CA ARG A 111 -6.00 -6.54 -11.96
C ARG A 111 -6.54 -5.22 -12.47
N ARG A 112 -6.64 -4.24 -11.59
CA ARG A 112 -7.02 -2.86 -11.89
C ARG A 112 -6.15 -1.95 -11.05
N HIS A 113 -5.54 -0.96 -11.69
CA HIS A 113 -4.74 0.07 -11.04
C HIS A 113 -5.56 1.32 -10.77
N GLU A 114 -5.07 2.14 -9.85
CA GLU A 114 -5.61 3.46 -9.51
C GLU A 114 -7.13 3.48 -9.32
N ILE A 115 -7.65 2.57 -8.49
CA ILE A 115 -9.08 2.53 -8.21
C ILE A 115 -9.44 3.69 -7.32
N GLU A 116 -10.08 4.69 -7.92
CA GLU A 116 -10.69 5.80 -7.21
C GLU A 116 -11.85 5.31 -6.34
N CYS A 117 -11.78 5.61 -5.04
CA CYS A 117 -12.85 5.33 -4.09
C CYS A 117 -13.46 6.65 -3.59
N TYR A 118 -14.78 6.72 -3.66
CA TYR A 118 -15.55 7.87 -3.21
C TYR A 118 -16.79 7.39 -2.47
N TYR A 119 -16.90 7.71 -1.18
CA TYR A 119 -18.08 7.33 -0.40
C TYR A 119 -18.41 8.35 0.69
N PRO A 120 -19.72 8.52 1.00
CA PRO A 120 -20.14 9.44 2.03
C PRO A 120 -19.63 8.98 3.41
N VAL A 121 -19.26 9.95 4.22
CA VAL A 121 -18.95 9.81 5.64
C VAL A 121 -19.89 10.72 6.41
N GLU A 122 -20.73 10.14 7.26
CA GLU A 122 -21.75 10.90 7.99
C GLU A 122 -21.13 11.68 9.16
N GLN A 123 -20.59 10.99 10.17
CA GLN A 123 -19.99 11.61 11.35
C GLN A 123 -18.87 10.72 11.89
N LEU A 124 -17.65 10.92 11.41
CA LEU A 124 -16.47 10.22 11.89
C LEU A 124 -15.70 11.09 12.88
N GLY A 125 -15.74 10.73 14.16
CA GLY A 125 -14.96 11.38 15.21
C GLY A 125 -13.74 10.55 15.61
N SER A 126 -12.62 11.20 15.95
CA SER A 126 -11.39 10.50 16.36
C SER A 126 -11.62 9.59 17.57
N ARG A 127 -12.47 9.99 18.53
CA ARG A 127 -12.83 9.16 19.70
C ARG A 127 -13.48 7.83 19.31
N HIS A 128 -14.39 7.83 18.33
CA HIS A 128 -15.06 6.62 17.88
C HIS A 128 -14.11 5.70 17.12
N LEU A 129 -13.18 6.26 16.33
CA LEU A 129 -12.08 5.49 15.72
C LEU A 129 -11.22 4.84 16.79
N VAL A 130 -10.71 5.62 17.75
CA VAL A 130 -9.85 5.12 18.82
C VAL A 130 -10.54 3.99 19.59
N GLN A 131 -11.83 4.15 19.91
CA GLN A 131 -12.60 3.11 20.57
C GLN A 131 -12.70 1.84 19.72
N LEU A 132 -13.09 1.96 18.44
CA LEU A 132 -13.23 0.82 17.54
C LEU A 132 -11.93 0.03 17.41
N PHE A 133 -10.82 0.73 17.21
CA PHE A 133 -9.51 0.09 17.08
C PHE A 133 -9.05 -0.55 18.40
N ASN A 134 -9.32 0.07 19.55
CA ASN A 134 -8.99 -0.53 20.86
C ASN A 134 -9.81 -1.78 21.19
N GLU A 135 -11.07 -1.86 20.73
CA GLU A 135 -11.92 -3.04 20.91
C GLU A 135 -11.43 -4.25 20.10
N HIS A 136 -10.64 -4.03 19.05
CA HIS A 136 -10.15 -5.09 18.17
C HIS A 136 -8.72 -5.47 18.50
N SER A 137 -8.56 -6.71 19.01
CA SER A 137 -7.30 -7.31 19.47
C SER A 137 -6.14 -7.36 18.45
N LEU A 138 -6.39 -6.99 17.19
CA LEU A 138 -5.38 -6.88 16.13
C LEU A 138 -4.45 -5.67 16.33
N PHE A 139 -4.91 -4.66 17.08
CA PHE A 139 -4.18 -3.44 17.33
C PHE A 139 -3.44 -3.52 18.68
N THR A 140 -2.13 -3.76 18.62
CA THR A 140 -1.26 -3.80 19.82
C THR A 140 -1.11 -2.42 20.47
N MET A 141 -0.43 -2.38 21.63
CA MET A 141 -0.07 -1.13 22.32
C MET A 141 0.53 -0.06 21.40
N ASP A 142 1.33 -0.46 20.39
CA ASP A 142 1.93 0.47 19.43
C ASP A 142 0.88 1.25 18.64
N TYR A 143 -0.19 0.57 18.20
CA TYR A 143 -1.31 1.20 17.50
C TYR A 143 -2.09 2.12 18.43
N ALA A 144 -2.32 1.71 19.67
CA ALA A 144 -3.03 2.52 20.66
C ALA A 144 -2.33 3.87 20.91
N SER A 145 -1.00 3.89 20.94
CA SER A 145 -0.23 5.14 21.09
C SER A 145 -0.40 6.07 19.89
N ALA A 146 -0.30 5.55 18.66
CA ALA A 146 -0.51 6.34 17.45
C ALA A 146 -1.96 6.86 17.35
N LEU A 147 -2.94 6.03 17.71
CA LEU A 147 -4.36 6.38 17.75
C LEU A 147 -4.65 7.50 18.76
N GLN A 148 -3.98 7.52 19.93
CA GLN A 148 -4.14 8.60 20.90
C GLN A 148 -3.64 9.95 20.39
N GLN A 149 -2.74 9.96 19.40
CA GLN A 149 -2.28 11.19 18.75
C GLN A 149 -3.26 11.69 17.68
N LEU A 150 -4.23 10.88 17.26
CA LEU A 150 -5.29 11.32 16.34
C LEU A 150 -6.24 12.30 17.04
N SER A 151 -6.06 13.58 16.76
CA SER A 151 -6.94 14.64 17.22
C SER A 151 -7.50 15.39 16.02
N PHE A 152 -8.75 15.11 15.66
CA PHE A 152 -9.49 15.84 14.65
C PHE A 152 -10.96 15.99 15.06
N GLU A 153 -11.57 17.10 14.65
CA GLU A 153 -13.01 17.37 14.85
C GLU A 153 -13.86 16.43 13.98
N ASP A 154 -15.12 16.18 14.37
CA ASP A 154 -16.01 15.28 13.63
C ASP A 154 -16.03 15.58 12.13
N ILE A 155 -15.69 14.58 11.33
CA ILE A 155 -15.62 14.68 9.88
C ILE A 155 -16.92 14.16 9.28
N SER A 156 -17.53 15.04 8.49
CA SER A 156 -18.67 14.74 7.63
C SER A 156 -18.33 15.09 6.18
N GLY A 157 -19.04 14.49 5.23
CA GLY A 157 -18.90 14.76 3.79
C GLY A 157 -18.59 13.50 3.00
N PHE A 158 -17.58 13.55 2.14
CA PHE A 158 -17.17 12.41 1.32
C PHE A 158 -15.71 12.10 1.52
N MET A 159 -15.41 10.82 1.78
CA MET A 159 -14.07 10.27 1.73
C MET A 159 -13.69 9.99 0.28
N HIS A 160 -12.49 10.43 -0.08
CA HIS A 160 -11.91 10.27 -1.41
C HIS A 160 -10.50 9.72 -1.25
N GLY A 161 -10.18 8.67 -1.99
CA GLY A 161 -8.87 8.05 -2.00
C GLY A 161 -8.68 7.24 -3.28
N TYR A 162 -7.49 6.71 -3.49
CA TYR A 162 -7.26 5.78 -4.58
C TYR A 162 -6.43 4.63 -4.05
N ILE A 163 -6.80 3.44 -4.50
CA ILE A 163 -6.13 2.19 -4.20
C ILE A 163 -5.20 1.90 -5.37
N ASP A 164 -3.90 1.75 -5.11
CA ASP A 164 -2.90 1.62 -6.19
C ASP A 164 -3.21 0.43 -7.09
N MET A 165 -3.54 -0.73 -6.50
CA MET A 165 -3.97 -1.87 -7.28
C MET A 165 -4.94 -2.77 -6.49
N VAL A 166 -5.98 -3.26 -7.17
CA VAL A 166 -6.75 -4.42 -6.73
C VAL A 166 -6.56 -5.54 -7.73
N PHE A 167 -6.36 -6.76 -7.24
CA PHE A 167 -6.32 -7.94 -8.09
C PHE A 167 -7.15 -9.09 -7.54
N GLU A 168 -7.55 -10.00 -8.42
CA GLU A 168 -8.30 -11.21 -8.10
C GLU A 168 -7.39 -12.43 -8.27
N TYR A 169 -7.34 -13.29 -7.26
CA TYR A 169 -6.67 -14.58 -7.30
C TYR A 169 -7.53 -15.63 -6.58
N GLU A 170 -7.85 -16.73 -7.26
CA GLU A 170 -8.70 -17.81 -6.73
C GLU A 170 -10.04 -17.32 -6.14
N ASN A 171 -10.72 -16.40 -6.84
CA ASN A 171 -11.99 -15.77 -6.43
C ASN A 171 -11.93 -14.88 -5.18
N ALA A 172 -10.72 -14.60 -4.67
CA ALA A 172 -10.48 -13.61 -3.62
C ALA A 172 -9.84 -12.36 -4.21
N TYR A 173 -10.29 -11.20 -3.76
CA TYR A 173 -9.80 -9.88 -4.16
C TYR A 173 -8.84 -9.34 -3.11
N TYR A 174 -7.70 -8.84 -3.57
CA TYR A 174 -6.61 -8.33 -2.73
C TYR A 174 -6.33 -6.89 -3.09
N ILE A 175 -5.92 -6.12 -2.08
CA ILE A 175 -5.44 -4.75 -2.26
C ILE A 175 -3.92 -4.77 -2.22
N VAL A 176 -3.29 -3.96 -3.08
CA VAL A 176 -1.88 -3.65 -2.99
C VAL A 176 -1.69 -2.14 -2.92
N ASP A 177 -0.78 -1.71 -2.05
CA ASP A 177 -0.30 -0.34 -1.94
C ASP A 177 1.23 -0.36 -2.03
N TRP A 178 1.79 0.42 -2.97
CA TRP A 178 3.22 0.47 -3.25
C TRP A 178 3.90 1.55 -2.40
N LYS A 179 4.76 1.13 -1.48
CA LYS A 179 5.51 2.01 -0.60
C LYS A 179 6.98 2.11 -1.02
N THR A 180 7.43 3.32 -1.34
CA THR A 180 8.83 3.61 -1.70
C THR A 180 9.64 4.20 -0.55
N ASN A 181 9.12 4.15 0.69
CA ASN A 181 9.76 4.69 1.88
C ASN A 181 11.17 4.12 2.06
N LEU A 182 12.12 4.98 2.43
CA LEU A 182 13.46 4.57 2.82
C LEU A 182 13.49 4.27 4.32
N LEU A 183 13.35 3.00 4.71
CA LEU A 183 13.37 2.59 6.12
C LEU A 183 14.79 2.43 6.69
N GLY A 184 15.78 2.28 5.81
CA GLY A 184 17.18 2.08 6.13
C GLY A 184 17.98 1.69 4.89
N THR A 185 19.23 1.29 5.09
CA THR A 185 20.23 1.07 4.03
C THR A 185 20.55 -0.41 3.79
N SER A 186 19.82 -1.30 4.45
CA SER A 186 19.97 -2.75 4.34
C SER A 186 18.62 -3.46 4.18
N LEU A 187 18.64 -4.72 3.77
CA LEU A 187 17.41 -5.51 3.64
C LEU A 187 16.78 -5.76 5.02
N GLU A 188 17.60 -5.87 6.07
CA GLU A 188 17.21 -6.10 7.45
C GLU A 188 16.31 -4.99 8.00
N ASP A 189 16.44 -3.76 7.49
CA ASP A 189 15.58 -2.62 7.85
C ASP A 189 14.14 -2.79 7.33
N TYR A 190 13.92 -3.71 6.39
CA TYR A 190 12.61 -4.02 5.80
C TYR A 190 12.06 -5.37 6.25
N HIS A 191 12.67 -6.01 7.25
CA HIS A 191 12.12 -7.22 7.84
C HIS A 191 10.74 -6.94 8.47
N TYR A 192 9.83 -7.92 8.47
CA TYR A 192 8.42 -7.75 8.87
C TYR A 192 8.26 -7.13 10.28
N THR A 193 9.21 -7.40 11.19
CA THR A 193 9.22 -6.81 12.53
C THR A 193 9.45 -5.30 12.54
N LYS A 194 10.20 -4.77 11.56
CA LYS A 194 10.45 -3.34 11.35
C LYS A 194 9.33 -2.67 10.57
N LEU A 195 8.73 -3.37 9.61
CA LEU A 195 7.60 -2.84 8.82
C LEU A 195 6.43 -2.43 9.71
N ARG A 196 6.18 -3.16 10.81
CA ARG A 196 5.14 -2.80 11.78
C ARG A 196 5.28 -1.37 12.30
N SER A 197 6.50 -0.93 12.61
CA SER A 197 6.76 0.43 13.08
C SER A 197 6.41 1.46 12.01
N ALA A 198 6.74 1.19 10.75
CA ALA A 198 6.38 2.06 9.62
C ALA A 198 4.85 2.11 9.40
N ILE A 199 4.17 0.96 9.50
CA ILE A 199 2.70 0.87 9.40
C ILE A 199 2.02 1.75 10.46
N VAL A 200 2.54 1.72 11.69
CA VAL A 200 2.02 2.52 12.81
C VAL A 200 2.37 4.00 12.65
N SER A 201 3.63 4.33 12.37
CA SER A 201 4.10 5.72 12.33
C SER A 201 3.46 6.55 11.22
N HIS A 202 3.17 5.92 10.08
CA HIS A 202 2.50 6.58 8.95
C HIS A 202 0.98 6.36 8.93
N LEU A 203 0.41 5.76 9.99
CA LEU A 203 -1.02 5.47 10.08
C LEU A 203 -1.57 4.65 8.89
N TYR A 204 -0.73 3.84 8.25
CA TYR A 204 -1.13 3.00 7.11
C TYR A 204 -2.21 1.99 7.49
N PHE A 205 -2.36 1.69 8.77
CA PHE A 205 -3.47 0.88 9.26
C PHE A 205 -4.84 1.52 9.14
N LEU A 206 -4.92 2.85 9.29
CA LEU A 206 -6.16 3.57 9.04
C LEU A 206 -6.44 3.59 7.53
N GLN A 207 -5.40 3.79 6.72
CA GLN A 207 -5.47 3.75 5.26
C GLN A 207 -6.05 2.43 4.75
N TYR A 208 -5.43 1.31 5.12
CA TYR A 208 -5.87 0.02 4.60
C TYR A 208 -7.22 -0.40 5.15
N SER A 209 -7.58 0.04 6.36
CA SER A 209 -8.92 -0.20 6.92
C SER A 209 -9.98 0.49 6.06
N ILE A 210 -9.69 1.72 5.63
CA ILE A 210 -10.54 2.53 4.75
C ILE A 210 -10.67 1.88 3.37
N TYR A 211 -9.54 1.46 2.78
CA TYR A 211 -9.55 0.76 1.50
C TYR A 211 -10.25 -0.61 1.57
N THR A 212 -10.13 -1.30 2.69
CA THR A 212 -10.85 -2.55 2.96
C THR A 212 -12.36 -2.32 2.93
N VAL A 213 -12.87 -1.29 3.62
CA VAL A 213 -14.31 -0.95 3.59
C VAL A 213 -14.75 -0.54 2.17
N ALA A 214 -13.95 0.25 1.46
CA ALA A 214 -14.24 0.64 0.09
C ALA A 214 -14.41 -0.57 -0.83
N LEU A 215 -13.44 -1.50 -0.80
CA LEU A 215 -13.51 -2.73 -1.60
C LEU A 215 -14.61 -3.68 -1.11
N HIS A 216 -14.85 -3.77 0.20
CA HIS A 216 -15.95 -4.53 0.78
C HIS A 216 -17.31 -4.08 0.22
N ARG A 217 -17.61 -2.78 0.27
CA ARG A 217 -18.83 -2.19 -0.30
C ARG A 217 -18.93 -2.45 -1.80
N TYR A 218 -17.84 -2.27 -2.53
CA TYR A 218 -17.81 -2.52 -3.97
C TYR A 218 -18.12 -3.98 -4.32
N LEU A 219 -17.53 -4.93 -3.59
CA LEU A 219 -17.78 -6.35 -3.82
C LEU A 219 -19.19 -6.79 -3.42
N GLN A 220 -19.79 -6.17 -2.40
CA GLN A 220 -21.22 -6.37 -2.08
C GLN A 220 -22.12 -5.96 -3.26
N LEU A 221 -21.81 -4.83 -3.91
CA LEU A 221 -22.54 -4.38 -5.11
C LEU A 221 -22.32 -5.32 -6.29
N LEU A 222 -21.07 -5.70 -6.54
CA LEU A 222 -20.68 -6.52 -7.69
C LEU A 222 -21.22 -7.95 -7.61
N LEU A 223 -21.15 -8.57 -6.43
CA LEU A 223 -21.48 -10.00 -6.22
C LEU A 223 -22.87 -10.21 -5.59
N GLY A 224 -23.49 -9.15 -5.07
CA GLY A 224 -24.83 -9.18 -4.48
C GLY A 224 -24.96 -10.24 -3.39
N LYS A 225 -26.01 -11.07 -3.49
CA LYS A 225 -26.30 -12.15 -2.53
C LYS A 225 -25.22 -13.23 -2.46
N GLY A 226 -24.34 -13.31 -3.47
CA GLY A 226 -23.22 -14.25 -3.47
C GLY A 226 -22.03 -13.79 -2.64
N TYR A 227 -22.00 -12.51 -2.23
CA TYR A 227 -20.88 -11.94 -1.49
C TYR A 227 -20.71 -12.55 -0.10
N SER A 228 -19.46 -12.77 0.27
CA SER A 228 -19.03 -13.23 1.59
C SER A 228 -17.62 -12.71 1.81
N TYR A 229 -17.42 -11.91 2.86
CA TYR A 229 -16.13 -11.28 3.14
C TYR A 229 -15.01 -12.32 3.29
N ASP A 230 -15.23 -13.37 4.08
CA ASP A 230 -14.20 -14.38 4.35
C ASP A 230 -13.73 -15.11 3.09
N LYS A 231 -14.63 -15.28 2.10
CA LYS A 231 -14.35 -15.98 0.84
C LYS A 231 -13.77 -15.05 -0.23
N HIS A 232 -14.32 -13.85 -0.37
CA HIS A 232 -14.04 -12.96 -1.49
C HIS A 232 -13.04 -11.86 -1.16
N PHE A 233 -12.77 -11.56 0.12
CA PHE A 233 -11.72 -10.63 0.48
C PHE A 233 -10.46 -11.39 0.90
N GLY A 234 -9.40 -11.18 0.14
CA GLY A 234 -8.12 -11.85 0.27
C GLY A 234 -7.16 -11.21 1.27
N GLY A 235 -7.32 -9.91 1.55
CA GLY A 235 -6.44 -9.14 2.43
C GLY A 235 -5.79 -7.97 1.69
N VAL A 236 -4.87 -7.30 2.38
CA VAL A 236 -4.13 -6.14 1.90
C VAL A 236 -2.63 -6.42 1.94
N PHE A 237 -1.91 -5.96 0.93
CA PHE A 237 -0.45 -6.00 0.85
C PHE A 237 0.10 -4.58 0.78
N TYR A 238 0.87 -4.19 1.79
CA TYR A 238 1.67 -2.98 1.75
C TYR A 238 3.08 -3.38 1.36
N MET A 239 3.46 -3.02 0.15
CA MET A 239 4.68 -3.48 -0.52
C MET A 239 5.74 -2.38 -0.42
N PHE A 240 6.61 -2.47 0.57
CA PHE A 240 7.80 -1.63 0.69
C PHE A 240 8.85 -2.09 -0.31
N VAL A 241 8.71 -1.62 -1.56
CA VAL A 241 9.35 -2.20 -2.75
C VAL A 241 10.89 -2.25 -2.68
N ARG A 242 11.52 -1.34 -1.93
CA ARG A 242 12.98 -1.34 -1.69
C ARG A 242 13.46 -2.56 -0.90
N GLY A 243 12.59 -3.12 -0.08
CA GLY A 243 12.88 -4.25 0.81
C GLY A 243 12.47 -5.61 0.27
N VAL A 244 11.96 -5.69 -0.96
CA VAL A 244 11.47 -6.96 -1.52
C VAL A 244 12.60 -7.71 -2.22
N ASP A 245 12.83 -8.95 -1.79
CA ASP A 245 13.74 -9.91 -2.42
C ASP A 245 13.03 -11.24 -2.65
N ALA A 246 12.85 -11.61 -3.92
CA ALA A 246 12.12 -12.82 -4.30
C ALA A 246 12.76 -14.12 -3.75
N ASN A 247 14.06 -14.12 -3.42
CA ASN A 247 14.75 -15.28 -2.87
C ASN A 247 14.64 -15.40 -1.34
N ARG A 248 14.20 -14.33 -0.66
CA ARG A 248 14.05 -14.30 0.81
C ARG A 248 12.61 -14.50 1.27
N GLY A 249 11.66 -14.53 0.34
CA GLY A 249 10.24 -14.75 0.63
C GLY A 249 9.55 -13.50 1.18
N ASN A 250 8.37 -13.69 1.79
CA ASN A 250 7.50 -12.59 2.24
C ASN A 250 7.85 -11.97 3.59
N GLU A 251 9.03 -12.28 4.15
CA GLU A 251 9.46 -11.74 5.45
C GLU A 251 10.10 -10.35 5.32
N TYR A 252 10.38 -9.91 4.09
CA TYR A 252 11.05 -8.65 3.80
C TYR A 252 10.26 -7.82 2.80
N GLY A 253 10.03 -6.54 3.13
CA GLY A 253 9.35 -5.58 2.26
C GLY A 253 7.85 -5.81 2.08
N ILE A 254 7.26 -6.83 2.70
CA ILE A 254 5.85 -7.17 2.55
C ILE A 254 5.18 -7.15 3.92
N PHE A 255 4.24 -6.22 4.09
CA PHE A 255 3.28 -6.28 5.18
C PHE A 255 1.95 -6.79 4.63
N TYR A 256 1.39 -7.82 5.29
CA TYR A 256 0.09 -8.38 4.94
C TYR A 256 -0.84 -8.31 6.16
N ASP A 257 -2.07 -7.86 5.92
CA ASP A 257 -3.14 -7.93 6.91
C ASP A 257 -4.45 -8.37 6.25
N LYS A 258 -5.33 -9.00 7.02
CA LYS A 258 -6.72 -9.24 6.66
C LYS A 258 -7.56 -8.86 7.88
N PRO A 259 -8.07 -7.62 7.93
CA PRO A 259 -8.91 -7.18 9.03
C PRO A 259 -10.07 -8.14 9.23
N ASP A 260 -10.42 -8.42 10.49
CA ASP A 260 -11.49 -9.35 10.78
C ASP A 260 -12.84 -8.81 10.30
N VAL A 261 -13.74 -9.71 9.90
CA VAL A 261 -15.03 -9.33 9.33
C VAL A 261 -15.87 -8.49 10.29
N THR A 262 -15.71 -8.69 11.61
CA THR A 262 -16.46 -7.93 12.62
C THR A 262 -15.95 -6.49 12.69
N PHE A 263 -14.63 -6.29 12.63
CA PHE A 263 -14.01 -4.98 12.51
C PHE A 263 -14.50 -4.27 11.27
N VAL A 264 -14.46 -4.93 10.10
CA VAL A 264 -14.88 -4.31 8.84
C VAL A 264 -16.34 -3.87 8.90
N TYR A 265 -17.25 -4.70 9.40
CA TYR A 265 -18.66 -4.30 9.55
C TYR A 265 -18.87 -3.17 10.54
N LYS A 266 -18.18 -3.18 11.69
CA LYS A 266 -18.25 -2.06 12.64
C LYS A 266 -17.69 -0.78 12.04
N PHE A 267 -16.58 -0.87 11.31
CA PHE A 267 -15.94 0.28 10.69
C PHE A 267 -16.78 0.84 9.54
N ASP A 268 -17.37 -0.03 8.72
CA ASP A 268 -18.32 0.31 7.68
C ASP A 268 -19.54 1.07 8.23
N ASN A 269 -20.13 0.57 9.33
CA ASN A 269 -21.22 1.24 10.02
C ASN A 269 -20.80 2.59 10.61
N LEU A 270 -19.59 2.69 11.18
CA LEU A 270 -19.05 3.93 11.75
C LEU A 270 -18.84 5.00 10.67
N LEU A 271 -18.40 4.61 9.47
CA LEU A 271 -18.27 5.51 8.33
C LEU A 271 -19.62 5.96 7.77
N GLY A 272 -20.73 5.34 8.17
CA GLY A 272 -22.06 5.58 7.60
C GLY A 272 -22.29 4.61 6.44
N ALA A 273 -23.23 3.69 6.63
CA ALA A 273 -23.55 2.68 5.62
C ALA A 273 -24.14 3.34 4.36
N LEU A 274 -23.71 2.88 3.18
CA LEU A 274 -24.53 3.07 1.97
C LEU A 274 -25.86 2.36 2.23
N LYS A 275 -26.93 3.12 2.44
CA LYS A 275 -28.29 2.56 2.38
C LYS A 275 -28.55 2.17 0.94
N LEU A 276 -28.25 0.91 0.60
CA LEU A 276 -28.59 0.29 -0.68
C LEU A 276 -30.07 -0.04 -0.73
#